data_AF-A0A5C7MFH1-F1
#
_entry.id   AF-A0A5C7MFH1-F1
#
_cell.length_a   1.000
_cell.length_b   1.000
_cell.length_c   1.000
_cell.angle_alpha   90.00
_cell.angle_beta   90.00
_cell.angle_gamma   90.00
#
_symmetry.space_group_name_H-M   'P 1'
#
loop_
_entity.id
_entity.type
_entity.pdbx_description
1 polymer ?
#
loop_
_entity_poly.entity_id
_entity_poly.type
_entity_poly.pdbx_seq_one_letter_code
_entity_poly.pdbx_strand_id
1 'polypeptide(L)'
;MPADPAVIAEATGQESVVVDVGGRTFTVPADVDTWPLDLIRAGGPGLYYAAQLLLGEQWDRFNAVLPKRRDLRDFTNKAAAAVGFAPRSDADKVFGALPWMLSLLEEHEAQIESDLGRFWGLDYRDRWRFDADGLRRLTLRMIYARMSSLPATSAVAVALNGGKALPARVELLVMDLFEVMTGKAHPARPMPPEEQKRRNAEAERREKARAATQARAEAHQGRNKQSLVDKAKANARQAQGRDADASRQEERQEVPRAQRPEGWRQRR
;
A
#
# COMPACT_ATOMS: atom_id res chain seq x y z
N MET A 1 -19.71 -21.32 29.84
CA MET A 1 -18.30 -20.89 29.78
C MET A 1 -18.03 -20.10 31.04
N PRO A 2 -16.95 -20.35 31.79
CA PRO A 2 -16.53 -19.44 32.86
C PRO A 2 -16.28 -18.05 32.26
N ALA A 3 -16.67 -16.99 32.97
CA ALA A 3 -16.42 -15.63 32.54
C ALA A 3 -14.90 -15.38 32.48
N ASP A 4 -14.46 -14.65 31.45
CA ASP A 4 -13.07 -14.25 31.28
C ASP A 4 -12.60 -13.47 32.52
N PRO A 5 -11.49 -13.87 33.18
CA PRO A 5 -11.00 -13.20 34.39
C PRO A 5 -10.76 -11.69 34.17
N ALA A 6 -10.38 -11.27 32.97
CA ALA A 6 -10.21 -9.84 32.67
C ALA A 6 -11.56 -9.09 32.72
N VAL A 7 -12.64 -9.73 32.28
CA VAL A 7 -14.00 -9.17 32.34
C VAL A 7 -14.48 -9.08 33.79
N ILE A 8 -14.17 -10.08 34.61
CA ILE A 8 -14.51 -10.07 36.04
C ILE A 8 -13.74 -8.96 36.76
N ALA A 9 -12.43 -8.85 36.51
CA ALA A 9 -11.58 -7.83 37.10
C ALA A 9 -12.10 -6.41 36.81
N GLU A 10 -12.46 -6.15 35.55
CA GLU A 10 -13.05 -4.88 35.14
C GLU A 10 -14.42 -4.63 35.79
N ALA A 11 -15.33 -5.62 35.75
CA ALA A 11 -16.69 -5.47 36.26
C ALA A 11 -16.74 -5.29 37.79
N THR A 12 -15.70 -5.74 38.51
CA THR A 12 -15.60 -5.63 39.96
C THR A 12 -14.69 -4.48 40.42
N GLY A 13 -14.09 -3.73 39.49
CA GLY A 13 -13.17 -2.66 39.82
C GLY A 13 -11.90 -3.14 40.51
N GLN A 14 -11.41 -4.35 40.20
CA GLN A 14 -10.14 -4.82 40.74
C GLN A 14 -9.03 -3.84 40.36
N GLU A 15 -8.27 -3.37 41.35
CA GLU A 15 -7.17 -2.44 41.08
C GLU A 15 -5.99 -3.14 40.38
N SER A 16 -5.81 -4.44 40.62
CA SER A 16 -4.67 -5.19 40.12
C SER A 16 -4.97 -6.65 39.81
N VAL A 17 -4.16 -7.21 38.90
CA VAL A 17 -4.18 -8.64 38.53
C VAL A 17 -2.82 -9.27 38.79
N VAL A 18 -2.85 -10.57 39.12
CA VAL A 18 -1.64 -11.36 39.38
C VAL A 18 -1.22 -12.11 38.12
N VAL A 19 0.06 -12.04 37.81
CA VAL A 19 0.69 -12.66 36.63
C VAL A 19 1.79 -13.61 37.09
N ASP A 20 1.73 -14.88 36.64
CA ASP A 20 2.77 -15.87 36.91
C ASP A 20 3.79 -15.97 35.75
N VAL A 21 5.07 -15.77 36.06
CA VAL A 21 6.19 -15.87 35.13
C VAL A 21 7.31 -16.64 35.78
N GLY A 22 7.72 -17.76 35.19
CA GLY A 22 8.80 -18.59 35.72
C GLY A 22 8.54 -19.10 37.14
N GLY A 23 7.28 -19.38 37.51
CA GLY A 23 6.89 -19.81 38.86
C GLY A 23 6.98 -18.71 39.92
N ARG A 24 6.99 -17.44 39.49
CA ARG A 24 6.96 -16.27 40.36
C ARG A 24 5.74 -15.43 40.00
N THR A 25 5.08 -14.92 41.03
CA THR A 25 3.95 -14.02 40.89
C THR A 25 4.39 -12.57 40.93
N PHE A 26 3.83 -11.78 40.03
CA PHE A 26 3.97 -10.33 39.95
C PHE A 26 2.58 -9.72 39.85
N THR A 27 2.43 -8.49 40.34
CA THR A 27 1.15 -7.77 40.30
C THR A 27 1.23 -6.62 39.32
N VAL A 28 0.22 -6.43 38.49
CA VAL A 28 0.12 -5.29 37.56
C VAL A 28 -1.25 -4.62 37.71
N PRO A 29 -1.38 -3.31 37.46
CA PRO A 29 -2.68 -2.63 37.45
C PRO A 29 -3.65 -3.31 36.48
N ALA A 30 -4.90 -3.49 36.88
CA ALA A 30 -5.91 -4.10 36.02
C ALA A 30 -6.46 -3.11 34.98
N ASP A 31 -6.56 -1.81 35.33
CA ASP A 31 -6.90 -0.77 34.38
C ASP A 31 -5.71 -0.49 33.46
N VAL A 32 -5.88 -0.82 32.19
CA VAL A 32 -4.84 -0.62 31.17
C VAL A 32 -4.62 0.86 30.88
N ASP A 33 -5.61 1.73 31.10
CA ASP A 33 -5.42 3.17 30.92
C ASP A 33 -4.44 3.79 31.95
N THR A 34 -4.06 3.06 33.02
CA THR A 34 -3.01 3.48 33.97
C THR A 34 -1.62 2.97 33.60
N TRP A 35 -1.49 2.17 32.55
CA TRP A 35 -0.20 1.68 32.09
C TRP A 35 0.58 2.79 31.39
N PRO A 36 1.91 2.65 31.21
CA PRO A 36 2.72 3.63 30.47
C PRO A 36 2.47 3.55 28.95
N LEU A 37 1.24 3.88 28.52
CA LEU A 37 0.75 3.69 27.16
C LEU A 37 1.57 4.44 26.11
N ASP A 38 2.07 5.64 26.42
CA ASP A 38 2.92 6.41 25.50
C ASP A 38 4.22 5.67 25.16
N LEU A 39 4.81 4.99 26.15
CA LEU A 39 6.03 4.20 25.95
C LEU A 39 5.75 2.88 25.23
N ILE A 40 4.61 2.25 25.52
CA ILE A 40 4.15 1.04 24.82
C ILE A 40 3.91 1.36 23.34
N ARG A 41 3.25 2.48 23.05
CA ARG A 41 2.98 2.98 21.70
C ARG A 41 4.25 3.31 20.94
N ALA A 42 5.20 4.01 21.56
CA ALA A 42 6.47 4.39 20.92
C ALA A 42 7.29 3.17 20.47
N GLY A 43 7.10 2.01 21.11
CA GLY A 43 7.80 0.78 20.75
C GLY A 43 9.30 0.84 21.02
N GLY A 44 10.04 -0.10 20.41
CA GLY A 44 11.50 -0.12 20.45
C GLY A 44 12.07 -0.10 21.88
N PRO A 45 13.02 0.81 22.20
CA PRO A 45 13.56 0.96 23.56
C PRO A 45 12.51 1.33 24.62
N GLY A 46 11.41 1.99 24.22
CA GLY A 46 10.33 2.40 25.12
C GLY A 46 9.65 1.23 25.83
N LEU A 47 9.61 0.06 25.19
CA LEU A 47 8.98 -1.15 25.76
C LEU A 47 9.69 -1.65 27.02
N TYR A 48 11.00 -1.45 27.13
CA TYR A 48 11.75 -1.82 28.33
C TYR A 48 11.39 -0.90 29.50
N TYR A 49 11.38 0.42 29.26
CA TYR A 49 10.99 1.41 30.26
C TYR A 49 9.52 1.29 30.65
N ALA A 50 8.65 0.95 29.70
CA ALA A 50 7.26 0.63 29.96
C ALA A 50 7.12 -0.53 30.94
N ALA A 51 7.86 -1.62 30.73
CA ALA A 51 7.84 -2.76 31.62
C ALA A 51 8.43 -2.43 33.01
N GLN A 52 9.47 -1.60 33.05
CA GLN A 52 10.05 -1.09 34.31
C GLN A 52 9.04 -0.27 35.11
N LEU A 53 8.37 0.69 34.48
CA LEU A 53 7.34 1.51 35.14
C LEU A 53 6.13 0.67 35.55
N LEU A 54 5.73 -0.31 34.74
CA LEU A 54 4.60 -1.19 35.05
C LEU A 54 4.87 -2.08 36.27
N LEU A 55 6.10 -2.60 36.40
CA LEU A 55 6.51 -3.39 37.56
C LEU A 55 6.75 -2.53 38.81
N GLY A 56 7.16 -1.26 38.63
CA GLY A 56 7.41 -0.32 39.72
C GLY A 56 8.41 -0.89 40.72
N GLU A 57 8.01 -0.94 41.99
CA GLU A 57 8.83 -1.47 43.09
C GLU A 57 9.23 -2.94 42.91
N GLN A 58 8.48 -3.71 42.11
CA GLN A 58 8.78 -5.12 41.84
C GLN A 58 9.91 -5.30 40.81
N TRP A 59 10.37 -4.22 40.17
CA TRP A 59 11.35 -4.26 39.09
C TRP A 59 12.68 -4.91 39.48
N ASP A 60 13.24 -4.51 40.62
CA ASP A 60 14.54 -5.04 41.07
C ASP A 60 14.43 -6.54 41.39
N ARG A 61 13.32 -6.95 41.99
CA ARG A 61 13.01 -8.37 42.24
C ARG A 61 12.84 -9.15 40.95
N PHE A 62 12.18 -8.57 39.95
CA PHE A 62 12.01 -9.19 38.64
C PHE A 62 13.39 -9.43 38.01
N ASN A 63 14.25 -8.41 37.93
CA ASN A 63 15.57 -8.53 37.31
C ASN A 63 16.52 -9.46 38.07
N ALA A 64 16.41 -9.54 39.39
CA ALA A 64 17.24 -10.46 40.18
C ALA A 64 16.94 -11.94 39.85
N VAL A 65 15.68 -12.27 39.51
CA VAL A 65 15.23 -13.66 39.32
C VAL A 65 15.06 -14.04 37.85
N LEU A 66 14.68 -13.08 37.00
CA LEU A 66 14.33 -13.25 35.59
C LEU A 66 15.06 -12.21 34.70
N PRO A 67 16.40 -12.22 34.66
CA PRO A 67 17.19 -11.15 34.03
C PRO A 67 17.16 -11.16 32.49
N LYS A 68 16.61 -12.20 31.84
CA LYS A 68 16.77 -12.35 30.39
C LYS A 68 15.66 -11.60 29.65
N ARG A 69 16.00 -11.06 28.48
CA ARG A 69 15.03 -10.40 27.57
C ARG A 69 13.81 -11.27 27.25
N ARG A 70 13.99 -12.59 27.14
CA ARG A 70 12.89 -13.53 26.89
C ARG A 70 11.90 -13.60 28.06
N ASP A 71 12.39 -13.40 29.28
CA ASP A 71 11.58 -13.47 30.50
C ASP A 71 10.76 -12.17 30.63
N LEU A 72 11.36 -11.02 30.30
CA LEU A 72 10.63 -9.74 30.18
C LEU A 72 9.54 -9.79 29.10
N ARG A 73 9.84 -10.42 27.96
CA ARG A 73 8.86 -10.66 26.90
C ARG A 73 7.71 -11.56 27.36
N ASP A 74 8.02 -12.65 28.06
CA ASP A 74 7.02 -13.54 28.62
C ASP A 74 6.13 -12.80 29.64
N PHE A 75 6.74 -12.04 30.55
CA PHE A 75 6.03 -11.20 31.52
C PHE A 75 5.07 -10.21 30.85
N THR A 76 5.58 -9.37 29.93
CA THR A 76 4.75 -8.33 29.29
C THR A 76 3.59 -8.92 28.50
N ASN A 77 3.78 -10.05 27.81
CA ASN A 77 2.70 -10.71 27.08
C ASN A 77 1.69 -11.38 28.01
N LYS A 78 2.14 -12.03 29.11
CA LYS A 78 1.23 -12.60 30.11
C LYS A 78 0.47 -11.52 30.88
N ALA A 79 1.11 -10.40 31.20
CA ALA A 79 0.47 -9.25 31.80
C ALA A 79 -0.61 -8.70 30.87
N ALA A 80 -0.29 -8.45 29.59
CA ALA A 80 -1.27 -7.99 28.61
C ALA A 80 -2.43 -8.98 28.43
N ALA A 81 -2.15 -10.29 28.38
CA ALA A 81 -3.18 -11.32 28.30
C ALA A 81 -4.09 -11.33 29.54
N ALA A 82 -3.55 -11.16 30.74
CA ALA A 82 -4.32 -11.13 31.99
C ALA A 82 -5.34 -9.98 32.04
N VAL A 83 -5.08 -8.89 31.34
CA VAL A 83 -5.99 -7.73 31.20
C VAL A 83 -6.78 -7.73 29.87
N GLY A 84 -6.77 -8.85 29.14
CA GLY A 84 -7.62 -9.06 27.95
C GLY A 84 -6.99 -8.69 26.60
N PHE A 85 -5.68 -8.47 26.55
CA PHE A 85 -4.92 -8.12 25.34
C PHE A 85 -3.91 -9.22 24.95
N ALA A 86 -4.40 -10.46 24.84
CA ALA A 86 -3.56 -11.57 24.37
C ALA A 86 -2.97 -11.27 22.97
N PRO A 87 -1.75 -11.76 22.66
CA PRO A 87 -1.16 -11.62 21.33
C PRO A 87 -2.10 -12.15 20.23
N ARG A 88 -2.29 -11.41 19.14
CA ARG A 88 -3.14 -11.80 18.00
C ARG A 88 -2.36 -12.51 16.91
N SER A 89 -1.07 -12.20 16.79
CA SER A 89 -0.18 -12.72 15.75
C SER A 89 1.28 -12.73 16.21
N ASP A 90 2.16 -13.35 15.43
CA ASP A 90 3.60 -13.34 15.69
C ASP A 90 4.25 -11.94 15.60
N ALA A 91 3.52 -10.95 15.08
CA ALA A 91 3.94 -9.55 15.08
C ALA A 91 3.85 -8.92 16.49
N ASP A 92 2.98 -9.44 17.36
CA ASP A 92 2.71 -8.93 18.71
C ASP A 92 3.74 -9.48 19.70
N LYS A 93 4.99 -9.01 19.55
CA LYS A 93 6.13 -9.58 20.26
C LYS A 93 6.15 -9.25 21.75
N VAL A 94 5.68 -8.06 22.13
CA VAL A 94 5.77 -7.51 23.50
C VAL A 94 4.48 -6.74 23.80
N PHE A 95 3.94 -6.89 25.01
CA PHE A 95 2.65 -6.31 25.43
C PHE A 95 1.43 -6.80 24.64
N GLY A 96 1.51 -8.00 24.03
CA GLY A 96 0.39 -8.60 23.31
C GLY A 96 -0.22 -7.67 22.27
N ALA A 97 -1.55 -7.59 22.23
CA ALA A 97 -2.28 -6.79 21.23
C ALA A 97 -2.31 -5.27 21.53
N LEU A 98 -1.74 -4.82 22.65
CA LEU A 98 -1.82 -3.41 23.06
C LEU A 98 -1.15 -2.45 22.08
N PRO A 99 0.10 -2.67 21.62
CA PRO A 99 0.74 -1.75 20.68
C PRO A 99 -0.08 -1.58 19.40
N TRP A 100 -0.65 -2.66 18.87
CA TRP A 100 -1.55 -2.62 17.72
C TRP A 100 -2.80 -1.79 18.01
N MET A 101 -3.44 -2.01 19.16
CA MET A 101 -4.65 -1.28 19.55
C MET A 101 -4.37 0.23 19.70
N LEU A 102 -3.22 0.59 20.27
CA LEU A 102 -2.81 2.00 20.43
C LEU A 102 -2.53 2.68 19.09
N SER A 103 -1.84 1.99 18.17
CA SER A 103 -1.64 2.49 16.80
C SER A 103 -2.98 2.64 16.06
N LEU A 104 -3.91 1.68 16.24
CA LEU A 104 -5.24 1.78 15.65
C LEU A 104 -6.02 3.01 16.18
N LEU A 105 -5.94 3.28 17.48
CA LEU A 105 -6.58 4.46 18.08
C LEU A 105 -5.97 5.77 17.58
N GLU A 106 -4.66 5.82 17.33
CA GLU A 106 -3.99 7.02 16.83
C GLU A 106 -4.33 7.30 15.36
N GLU A 107 -4.32 6.26 14.52
CA GLU A 107 -4.48 6.40 13.06
C GLU A 107 -5.95 6.45 12.63
N HIS A 108 -6.84 5.82 13.39
CA HIS A 108 -8.23 5.55 12.98
C HIS A 108 -9.27 5.89 14.05
N GLU A 109 -8.97 6.85 14.94
CA GLU A 109 -9.87 7.27 16.04
C GLU A 109 -11.30 7.54 15.57
N ALA A 110 -11.45 8.33 14.51
CA ALA A 110 -12.76 8.73 13.98
C ALA A 110 -13.58 7.54 13.44
N GLN A 111 -12.90 6.57 12.80
CA GLN A 111 -13.55 5.35 12.32
C GLN A 111 -13.97 4.45 13.48
N ILE A 112 -13.15 4.37 14.53
CA ILE A 112 -13.49 3.64 15.75
C ILE A 112 -14.71 4.26 16.43
N GLU A 113 -14.75 5.59 16.60
CA GLU A 113 -15.91 6.29 17.16
C GLU A 113 -17.17 6.00 16.34
N SER A 114 -17.07 6.11 15.01
CA SER A 114 -18.18 5.80 14.09
C SER A 114 -18.67 4.35 14.25
N ASP A 115 -17.77 3.37 14.30
CA ASP A 115 -18.15 1.96 14.40
C ASP A 115 -18.69 1.59 15.79
N LEU A 116 -18.14 2.18 16.86
CA LEU A 116 -18.64 2.03 18.23
C LEU A 116 -20.08 2.55 18.35
N GLY A 117 -20.35 3.72 17.79
CA GLY A 117 -21.71 4.28 17.75
C GLY A 117 -22.65 3.43 16.89
N ARG A 118 -22.22 3.06 15.68
CA ARG A 118 -23.07 2.35 14.69
C ARG A 118 -23.44 0.94 15.11
N PHE A 119 -22.49 0.12 15.55
CA PHE A 119 -22.73 -1.31 15.79
C PHE A 119 -23.10 -1.61 17.24
N TRP A 120 -22.65 -0.79 18.18
CA TRP A 120 -22.74 -1.09 19.60
C TRP A 120 -23.51 -0.03 20.40
N GLY A 121 -23.83 1.11 19.80
CA GLY A 121 -24.58 2.19 20.46
C GLY A 121 -23.78 2.88 21.57
N LEU A 122 -22.45 2.95 21.44
CA LEU A 122 -21.58 3.48 22.48
C LEU A 122 -21.02 4.84 22.09
N ASP A 123 -20.91 5.72 23.09
CA ASP A 123 -20.20 6.99 22.95
C ASP A 123 -18.72 6.76 23.24
N TYR A 124 -17.84 7.07 22.29
CA TYR A 124 -16.39 6.95 22.48
C TYR A 124 -15.88 7.82 23.65
N ARG A 125 -16.56 8.94 23.92
CA ARG A 125 -16.21 9.85 25.03
C ARG A 125 -16.40 9.21 26.41
N ASP A 126 -17.16 8.12 26.48
CA ASP A 126 -17.33 7.36 27.71
C ASP A 126 -16.01 6.73 28.19
N ARG A 127 -14.94 6.75 27.37
CA ARG A 127 -13.58 6.40 27.79
C ARG A 127 -13.04 7.26 28.92
N TRP A 128 -13.45 8.53 28.96
CA TRP A 128 -13.03 9.50 29.98
C TRP A 128 -14.11 9.78 31.02
N ARG A 129 -15.27 9.11 30.93
CA ARG A 129 -16.36 9.26 31.89
C ARG A 129 -16.40 8.05 32.82
N PHE A 130 -16.73 8.34 34.07
CA PHE A 130 -16.89 7.35 35.12
C PHE A 130 -18.37 7.21 35.45
N ASP A 131 -18.76 6.02 35.88
CA ASP A 131 -20.09 5.74 36.41
C ASP A 131 -20.21 6.18 37.88
N ALA A 132 -21.35 5.87 38.50
CA ALA A 132 -21.63 6.21 39.90
C ALA A 132 -20.73 5.45 40.88
N ASP A 133 -20.22 4.28 40.48
CA ASP A 133 -19.35 3.42 41.27
C ASP A 133 -17.86 3.77 41.07
N GLY A 134 -17.56 4.79 40.25
CA GLY A 134 -16.20 5.24 39.97
C GLY A 134 -15.46 4.40 38.93
N LEU A 135 -16.15 3.51 38.22
CA LEU A 135 -15.59 2.70 37.14
C LEU A 135 -15.72 3.41 35.80
N ARG A 136 -14.79 3.15 34.88
CA ARG A 136 -14.87 3.72 33.53
C ARG A 136 -16.07 3.14 32.79
N ARG A 137 -16.85 4.01 32.13
CA ARG A 137 -18.01 3.59 31.33
C ARG A 137 -17.60 2.84 30.07
N LEU A 138 -16.41 3.10 29.55
CA LEU A 138 -15.82 2.41 28.41
C LEU A 138 -14.31 2.22 28.63
N THR A 139 -13.84 0.98 28.78
CA THR A 139 -12.40 0.71 28.88
C THR A 139 -11.76 0.40 27.53
N LEU A 140 -10.43 0.52 27.46
CA LEU A 140 -9.66 0.07 26.30
C LEU A 140 -9.93 -1.41 25.96
N ARG A 141 -10.10 -2.28 26.96
CA ARG A 141 -10.40 -3.70 26.72
C ARG A 141 -11.76 -3.88 26.07
N MET A 142 -12.80 -3.17 26.53
CA MET A 142 -14.12 -3.19 25.90
C MET A 142 -14.07 -2.74 24.45
N ILE A 143 -13.31 -1.68 24.15
CA ILE A 143 -13.11 -1.21 22.77
C ILE A 143 -12.42 -2.32 21.97
N TYR A 144 -11.33 -2.87 22.47
CA TYR A 144 -10.58 -3.95 21.80
C TYR A 144 -11.44 -5.18 21.48
N ALA A 145 -12.24 -5.65 22.43
CA ALA A 145 -13.13 -6.80 22.25
C ALA A 145 -14.17 -6.56 21.14
N ARG A 146 -14.72 -5.34 21.08
CA ARG A 146 -15.69 -4.93 20.07
C ARG A 146 -15.04 -4.74 18.70
N MET A 147 -13.84 -4.19 18.65
CA MET A 147 -13.08 -4.04 17.40
C MET A 147 -12.71 -5.41 16.81
N SER A 148 -12.39 -6.38 17.67
CA SER A 148 -12.06 -7.74 17.25
C SER A 148 -13.26 -8.52 16.68
N SER A 149 -14.49 -8.05 16.91
CA SER A 149 -15.73 -8.66 16.42
C SER A 149 -16.45 -7.83 15.36
N LEU A 150 -15.78 -6.82 14.78
CA LEU A 150 -16.38 -5.99 13.74
C LEU A 150 -16.62 -6.76 12.43
N PRO A 151 -17.72 -6.48 11.74
CA PRO A 151 -17.95 -7.02 10.40
C PRO A 151 -16.97 -6.41 9.38
N ALA A 152 -16.72 -7.12 8.28
CA ALA A 152 -15.82 -6.67 7.21
C ALA A 152 -16.25 -5.37 6.50
N THR A 153 -17.49 -4.92 6.75
CA THR A 153 -18.08 -3.68 6.22
C THR A 153 -17.94 -2.49 7.18
N SER A 154 -17.23 -2.65 8.30
CA SER A 154 -17.01 -1.59 9.28
C SER A 154 -16.10 -0.48 8.71
N ALA A 155 -16.26 0.74 9.21
CA ALA A 155 -15.44 1.88 8.78
C ALA A 155 -13.95 1.63 9.03
N VAL A 156 -13.62 0.99 10.16
CA VAL A 156 -12.26 0.57 10.51
C VAL A 156 -11.74 -0.48 9.53
N ALA A 157 -12.52 -1.51 9.18
CA ALA A 157 -12.09 -2.53 8.23
C ALA A 157 -11.84 -1.95 6.83
N VAL A 158 -12.70 -1.02 6.40
CA VAL A 158 -12.53 -0.27 5.13
C VAL A 158 -11.28 0.59 5.18
N ALA A 159 -11.02 1.30 6.28
CA ALA A 159 -9.85 2.15 6.43
C ALA A 159 -8.54 1.34 6.40
N LEU A 160 -8.49 0.22 7.14
CA LEU A 160 -7.34 -0.69 7.15
C LEU A 160 -7.06 -1.33 5.78
N ASN A 161 -8.09 -1.46 4.93
CA ASN A 161 -7.94 -1.96 3.56
C ASN A 161 -7.75 -0.83 2.52
N GLY A 162 -7.19 0.32 2.95
CA GLY A 162 -6.86 1.44 2.07
C GLY A 162 -8.09 2.15 1.49
N GLY A 163 -9.19 2.20 2.27
CA GLY A 163 -10.44 2.83 1.87
C GLY A 163 -11.34 1.97 0.98
N LYS A 164 -10.99 0.70 0.75
CA LYS A 164 -11.76 -0.22 -0.07
C LYS A 164 -12.50 -1.22 0.81
N ALA A 165 -13.79 -1.41 0.57
CA ALA A 165 -14.53 -2.47 1.25
C ALA A 165 -13.91 -3.84 0.93
N LEU A 166 -13.78 -4.67 1.96
CA LEU A 166 -13.44 -6.08 1.75
C LEU A 166 -14.59 -6.73 0.98
N PRO A 167 -14.29 -7.45 -0.11
CA PRO A 167 -15.35 -8.01 -0.92
C PRO A 167 -16.14 -9.03 -0.11
N ALA A 168 -17.47 -8.87 -0.14
CA ALA A 168 -18.34 -9.82 0.53
C ALA A 168 -18.21 -11.21 -0.09
N ARG A 169 -18.63 -12.26 0.63
CA ARG A 169 -18.58 -13.64 0.11
C ARG A 169 -19.28 -13.79 -1.24
N VAL A 170 -20.40 -13.08 -1.44
CA VAL A 170 -21.13 -13.06 -2.71
C VAL A 170 -20.31 -12.38 -3.81
N GLU A 171 -19.63 -11.29 -3.50
CA GLU A 171 -18.77 -10.60 -4.47
C GLU A 171 -17.59 -11.49 -4.88
N LEU A 172 -16.98 -12.23 -3.96
CA LEU A 172 -15.96 -13.22 -4.27
C LEU A 172 -16.50 -14.32 -5.21
N LEU A 173 -17.71 -14.83 -4.96
CA LEU A 173 -18.34 -15.82 -5.84
C LEU A 173 -18.63 -15.25 -7.24
N VAL A 174 -19.02 -13.98 -7.34
CA VAL A 174 -19.20 -13.29 -8.63
C VAL A 174 -17.86 -13.13 -9.35
N MET A 175 -16.78 -12.84 -8.63
CA MET A 175 -15.43 -12.76 -9.18
C MET A 175 -14.95 -14.12 -9.70
N ASP A 176 -15.21 -15.20 -8.96
CA ASP A 176 -14.89 -16.57 -9.38
C ASP A 176 -15.71 -16.96 -10.62
N LEU A 177 -17.00 -16.61 -10.67
CA LEU A 177 -17.84 -16.84 -11.86
C LEU A 177 -17.31 -16.08 -13.08
N PHE A 178 -16.89 -14.82 -12.91
CA PHE A 178 -16.25 -14.06 -13.97
C PHE A 178 -14.97 -14.75 -14.49
N GLU A 179 -14.15 -15.28 -13.57
CA GLU A 179 -12.93 -16.00 -13.94
C GLU A 179 -13.22 -17.28 -14.71
N VAL A 180 -14.22 -18.05 -14.28
CA VAL A 180 -14.69 -19.25 -15.01
C VAL A 180 -15.21 -18.90 -16.40
N MET A 181 -15.99 -17.82 -16.54
CA MET A 181 -16.56 -17.42 -17.83
C MET A 181 -15.55 -16.81 -18.80
N THR A 182 -14.57 -16.06 -18.30
CA THR A 182 -13.64 -15.28 -19.14
C THR A 182 -12.25 -15.89 -19.26
N GLY A 183 -11.91 -16.86 -18.41
CA GLY A 183 -10.57 -17.40 -18.25
C GLY A 183 -9.56 -16.39 -17.68
N LYS A 184 -10.03 -15.26 -17.13
CA LYS A 184 -9.19 -14.18 -16.59
C LYS A 184 -9.59 -13.86 -15.16
N ALA A 185 -8.62 -13.77 -14.25
CA ALA A 185 -8.88 -13.36 -12.88
C ALA A 185 -9.50 -11.95 -12.81
N HIS A 186 -10.56 -11.81 -12.02
CA HIS A 186 -11.31 -10.56 -11.89
C HIS A 186 -10.41 -9.40 -11.45
N PRO A 187 -10.52 -8.19 -12.05
CA PRO A 187 -9.64 -7.07 -11.74
C PRO A 187 -9.66 -6.62 -10.27
N ALA A 188 -10.81 -6.77 -9.60
CA ALA A 188 -11.00 -6.37 -8.20
C ALA A 188 -10.72 -7.50 -7.19
N ARG A 189 -10.19 -8.66 -7.61
CA ARG A 189 -9.88 -9.76 -6.70
C ARG A 189 -8.75 -9.33 -5.75
N PRO A 190 -8.94 -9.39 -4.42
CA PRO A 190 -7.87 -9.09 -3.47
C PRO A 190 -6.79 -10.16 -3.63
N MET A 191 -5.59 -9.71 -4.02
CA MET A 191 -4.43 -10.59 -4.19
C MET A 191 -3.47 -10.44 -3.02
N PRO A 192 -2.74 -11.51 -2.64
CA PRO A 192 -1.63 -11.42 -1.72
C PRO A 192 -0.63 -10.31 -2.16
N PRO A 193 0.03 -9.62 -1.20
CA PRO A 193 0.92 -8.49 -1.52
C PRO A 193 2.04 -8.86 -2.51
N GLU A 194 2.53 -10.10 -2.46
CA GLU A 194 3.58 -10.59 -3.36
C GLU A 194 3.08 -10.79 -4.79
N GLU A 195 1.87 -11.30 -4.96
CA GLU A 195 1.24 -11.48 -6.27
C GLU A 195 0.85 -10.13 -6.89
N GLN A 196 0.37 -9.19 -6.08
CA GLN A 196 0.09 -7.83 -6.54
C GLN A 196 1.36 -7.15 -7.08
N LYS A 197 2.50 -7.27 -6.39
CA LYS A 197 3.79 -6.74 -6.87
C LYS A 197 4.20 -7.39 -8.20
N ARG A 198 4.05 -8.71 -8.32
CA ARG A 198 4.34 -9.43 -9.58
C ARG A 198 3.47 -8.95 -10.73
N ARG A 199 2.17 -8.77 -10.50
CA ARG A 199 1.22 -8.29 -11.51
C ARG A 199 1.50 -6.85 -11.93
N ASN A 200 1.79 -5.96 -10.97
CA ASN A 200 2.16 -4.58 -11.26
C ASN A 200 3.47 -4.52 -12.06
N ALA A 201 4.48 -5.31 -11.68
CA ALA A 201 5.73 -5.39 -12.41
C ALA A 201 5.56 -5.97 -13.84
N GLU A 202 4.67 -6.94 -14.02
CA GLU A 202 4.34 -7.49 -15.34
C GLU A 202 3.57 -6.48 -16.20
N ALA A 203 2.63 -5.73 -15.60
CA ALA A 203 1.91 -4.66 -16.27
C ALA A 203 2.87 -3.54 -16.72
N GLU A 204 3.78 -3.09 -15.86
CA GLU A 204 4.82 -2.11 -16.21
C GLU A 204 5.73 -2.62 -17.33
N ARG A 205 6.11 -3.91 -17.31
CA ARG A 205 6.89 -4.52 -18.38
C ARG A 205 6.13 -4.52 -19.71
N ARG A 206 4.84 -4.85 -19.68
CA ARG A 206 3.98 -4.80 -20.87
C ARG A 206 3.80 -3.39 -21.41
N GLU A 207 3.63 -2.39 -20.55
CA GLU A 207 3.55 -0.99 -20.98
C GLU A 207 4.85 -0.51 -21.60
N LYS A 208 6.00 -0.79 -20.97
CA LYS A 208 7.32 -0.49 -21.53
C LYS A 208 7.54 -1.18 -22.89
N ALA A 209 7.11 -2.43 -23.03
CA ALA A 209 7.19 -3.15 -24.29
C ALA A 209 6.30 -2.53 -25.38
N ARG A 210 5.07 -2.13 -25.03
CA ARG A 210 4.16 -1.44 -25.96
C ARG A 210 4.70 -0.08 -26.40
N ALA A 211 5.19 0.72 -25.46
CA ALA A 211 5.81 2.01 -25.74
C ALA A 211 7.05 1.85 -26.64
N ALA A 212 7.89 0.84 -26.38
CA ALA A 212 9.04 0.54 -27.22
C ALA A 212 8.65 0.11 -28.65
N THR A 213 7.60 -0.69 -28.80
CA THR A 213 7.08 -1.08 -30.12
C THR A 213 6.50 0.12 -30.86
N GLN A 214 5.76 0.99 -30.19
CA GLN A 214 5.22 2.22 -30.78
C GLN A 214 6.35 3.16 -31.22
N ALA A 215 7.34 3.41 -30.37
CA ALA A 215 8.50 4.23 -30.73
C ALA A 215 9.28 3.67 -31.94
N ARG A 216 9.41 2.34 -32.04
CA ARG A 216 10.03 1.69 -33.21
C ARG A 216 9.19 1.90 -34.47
N ALA A 217 7.87 1.75 -34.39
CA ALA A 217 6.97 1.99 -35.52
C ALA A 217 7.05 3.43 -36.02
N GLU A 218 7.06 4.41 -35.10
CA GLU A 218 7.22 5.83 -35.42
C GLU A 218 8.57 6.14 -36.07
N ALA A 219 9.67 5.57 -35.55
CA ALA A 219 10.99 5.73 -36.14
C ALA A 219 11.08 5.15 -37.57
N HIS A 220 10.43 4.00 -37.81
CA HIS A 220 10.34 3.43 -39.16
C HIS A 220 9.51 4.29 -40.11
N GLN A 221 8.39 4.85 -39.65
CA GLN A 221 7.59 5.77 -40.47
C GLN A 221 8.35 7.06 -40.79
N GLY A 222 9.11 7.62 -39.84
CA GLY A 222 9.96 8.79 -40.06
C GLY A 222 11.04 8.53 -41.12
N ARG A 223 11.73 7.39 -41.05
CA ARG A 223 12.74 6.99 -42.05
C ARG A 223 12.15 6.78 -43.44
N ASN A 224 10.98 6.15 -43.54
CA ASN A 224 10.31 5.98 -44.82
C ASN A 224 9.90 7.33 -45.43
N LYS A 225 9.35 8.25 -44.64
CA LYS A 225 9.04 9.62 -45.10
C LYS A 225 10.28 10.36 -45.60
N GLN A 226 11.40 10.28 -44.87
CA GLN A 226 12.67 10.89 -45.29
C GLN A 226 13.15 10.30 -46.62
N SER A 227 13.12 8.96 -46.77
CA SER A 227 13.55 8.27 -47.99
C SER A 227 12.67 8.62 -49.21
N LEU A 228 11.37 8.86 -48.99
CA LEU A 228 10.43 9.27 -50.04
C LEU A 228 10.71 10.72 -50.48
N VAL A 229 11.01 11.61 -49.53
CA VAL A 229 11.41 12.99 -49.82
C VAL A 229 12.73 13.03 -50.59
N ASP A 230 13.70 12.20 -50.21
CA ASP A 230 15.00 12.14 -50.89
C ASP A 230 14.87 11.57 -52.31
N LYS A 231 14.06 10.52 -52.50
CA LYS A 231 13.70 10.01 -53.84
C LYS A 231 12.96 11.05 -54.68
N ALA A 232 12.02 11.79 -54.09
CA ALA A 232 11.30 12.86 -54.79
C ALA A 232 12.25 13.98 -55.27
N LYS A 233 13.21 14.38 -54.42
CA LYS A 233 14.27 15.34 -54.79
C LYS A 233 15.18 14.82 -55.89
N ALA A 234 15.57 13.54 -55.84
CA ALA A 234 16.40 12.92 -56.87
C ALA A 234 15.69 12.88 -58.23
N ASN A 235 14.40 12.50 -58.24
CA ASN A 235 13.58 12.49 -59.45
C ASN A 235 13.38 13.91 -60.03
N ALA A 236 13.16 14.92 -59.17
CA ALA A 236 13.03 16.31 -59.61
C ALA A 236 14.30 16.82 -60.30
N ARG A 237 15.49 16.48 -59.80
CA ARG A 237 16.77 16.84 -60.42
C ARG A 237 16.97 16.14 -61.76
N GLN A 238 16.57 14.87 -61.90
CA GLN A 238 16.63 14.15 -63.17
C GLN A 238 15.68 14.74 -64.22
N ALA A 239 14.49 15.18 -63.83
CA ALA A 239 13.55 15.86 -64.73
C ALA A 239 14.14 17.17 -65.26
N GLN A 240 14.70 18.01 -64.38
CA GLN A 240 15.35 19.26 -64.77
C GLN A 240 16.56 19.05 -65.70
N GLY A 241 17.33 17.97 -65.49
CA GLY A 241 18.45 17.61 -66.38
C GLY A 241 17.98 17.17 -67.76
N ARG A 242 16.86 16.43 -67.85
CA ARG A 242 16.26 16.00 -69.13
C ARG A 242 15.68 17.18 -69.91
N ASP A 243 15.04 18.12 -69.23
CA ASP A 243 14.52 19.33 -69.88
C ASP A 243 15.66 20.21 -70.42
N ALA A 244 16.78 20.30 -69.69
CA ALA A 244 17.97 21.02 -70.15
C ALA A 244 18.66 20.34 -71.35
N ASP A 245 18.70 19.00 -71.41
CA ASP A 245 19.24 18.28 -72.57
C ASP A 245 18.29 18.30 -73.77
N ALA A 246 16.96 18.31 -73.55
CA ALA A 246 15.97 18.50 -74.61
C ALA A 246 16.10 19.89 -75.26
N SER A 247 16.27 20.94 -74.43
CA SER A 247 16.49 22.32 -74.89
C SER A 247 17.77 22.45 -75.73
N ARG A 248 18.83 21.71 -75.38
CA ARG A 248 20.10 21.67 -76.14
C ARG A 248 20.01 20.90 -77.46
N GLN A 249 19.10 19.92 -77.56
CA GLN A 249 18.87 19.19 -78.81
C GLN A 249 18.05 20.02 -79.80
N GLU A 250 17.11 20.84 -79.31
CA GLU A 250 16.37 21.82 -80.13
C GLU A 250 17.31 22.93 -80.66
N GLU A 251 18.20 23.48 -79.83
CA GLU A 251 19.22 24.46 -80.24
C GLU A 251 20.21 23.93 -81.30
N ARG A 252 20.45 22.60 -81.35
CA ARG A 252 21.31 21.97 -82.36
C ARG A 252 20.60 21.69 -83.69
N GLN A 253 19.26 21.67 -83.71
CA GLN A 253 18.49 21.50 -84.95
C GLN A 253 18.19 22.84 -85.64
N GLU A 254 18.27 23.96 -84.93
CA GLU A 254 18.10 25.32 -85.47
C GLU A 254 19.44 26.01 -85.85
N VAL A 255 20.27 25.38 -86.69
CA VAL A 255 21.35 26.11 -87.38
C VAL A 255 21.01 26.25 -88.86
N PRO A 256 20.69 27.46 -89.35
CA PRO A 256 20.35 27.69 -90.74
C PRO A 256 21.56 27.47 -91.65
N ARG A 257 21.33 26.73 -92.75
CA ARG A 257 22.28 26.52 -93.85
C ARG A 257 22.46 27.84 -94.62
N ALA A 258 23.31 28.73 -94.12
CA ALA A 258 23.59 30.02 -94.73
C ALA A 258 24.60 29.92 -95.89
N GLN A 259 24.05 30.15 -97.09
CA GLN A 259 24.59 30.62 -98.38
C GLN A 259 26.11 30.91 -98.47
N ARG A 260 26.75 30.24 -99.44
CA ARG A 260 28.06 30.61 -100.03
C ARG A 260 27.89 31.81 -100.97
N PRO A 261 28.66 32.91 -100.83
CA PRO A 261 28.71 33.94 -101.84
C PRO A 261 29.79 33.65 -102.91
N GLU A 262 29.38 33.89 -104.16
CA GLU A 262 30.19 33.89 -105.37
C GLU A 262 31.21 35.04 -105.38
N GLY A 263 32.44 34.68 -105.76
CA GLY A 263 33.25 35.37 -106.77
C GLY A 263 33.61 36.85 -106.58
N TRP A 264 34.88 37.13 -106.29
CA TRP A 264 35.58 38.29 -106.86
C TRP A 264 37.00 37.91 -107.32
N ARG A 265 37.17 37.91 -108.65
CA ARG A 265 38.45 38.08 -109.36
C ARG A 265 38.84 39.56 -109.28
N GLN A 266 40.13 39.86 -109.14
CA GLN A 266 40.76 40.95 -109.90
C GLN A 266 42.25 40.68 -110.08
N ARG A 267 42.67 40.67 -111.36
CA ARG A 267 44.04 40.84 -111.83
C ARG A 267 44.27 42.34 -112.05
N ARG A 268 45.42 42.85 -111.63
CA ARG A 268 46.38 43.54 -112.49
C ARG A 268 47.77 43.34 -111.90
#